data_AF-A0A4Y3RJN5-F1
#
_entry.id   AF-A0A4Y3RJN5-F1
#
_cell.length_a   1.000
_cell.length_b   1.000
_cell.length_c   1.000
_cell.angle_alpha   90.00
_cell.angle_beta   90.00
_cell.angle_gamma   90.00
#
_symmetry.space_group_name_H-M   'P 1'
#
loop_
_entity.id
_entity.type
_entity.pdbx_description
1 polymer ?
#
loop_
_entity_poly.entity_id
_entity_poly.type
_entity_poly.pdbx_seq_one_letter_code
_entity_poly.pdbx_strand_id
1 'polypeptide(L)'
;MTRLDISILPPHPPSAGYDRSLARGSIADDFQRRLEPARFNPAFFTALTTRIEQALAITPDNAGLRYQLAFLLLQNNTTRPAIQRAADLLADTSHPGSQRLLQLIHGIKARAAAAPETAAPRQVRRVNWSIFNRCPMACRGCYNAFVDEQITYKQATVIVDKLAGHGVTDVVIAGGDPLLWTPIFDVIDYAVDAGLKIALDTTGYTLTEDKLAKLCRLSSLRLPMDGTTPEIQRAFRRSKDPNLTAVFTESLDLCDRTGYDKVRIHTVASKANIHDLAAIANNILPRPSVRQWVIFHWWDRRATEALRDELHIDADTIRTEIAKIQEKHPGTEILLADTAMREFLNWMVLSSGQVVTFASGPDEEFIIGNLLTDDIETIASHPVLDYQAMGRGVPVTPRQ
;
A
#
# COMPACT_ATOMS: atom_id res chain seq x y z
N MET A 1 29.94 -10.72 -5.19
CA MET A 1 28.86 -11.47 -4.51
C MET A 1 28.98 -11.32 -2.99
N THR A 2 28.58 -10.18 -2.43
CA THR A 2 28.39 -10.07 -0.97
C THR A 2 27.02 -10.68 -0.66
N ARG A 3 27.00 -11.83 0.04
CA ARG A 3 25.78 -12.40 0.58
C ARG A 3 25.12 -11.33 1.45
N LEU A 4 23.83 -11.08 1.23
CA LEU A 4 23.04 -10.24 2.12
C LEU A 4 23.20 -10.80 3.54
N ASP A 5 23.81 -10.03 4.43
CA ASP A 5 23.85 -10.42 5.82
C ASP A 5 22.44 -10.26 6.40
N ILE A 6 21.79 -11.40 6.64
CA ILE A 6 20.43 -11.46 7.18
C ILE A 6 20.37 -10.79 8.57
N SER A 7 21.51 -10.66 9.27
CA SER A 7 21.58 -9.93 10.55
C SER A 7 21.22 -8.44 10.42
N ILE A 8 21.38 -7.86 9.22
CA ILE A 8 21.10 -6.46 8.90
C ILE A 8 19.60 -6.22 8.64
N LEU A 9 18.82 -7.28 8.36
CA LEU A 9 17.38 -7.14 8.26
C LEU A 9 16.83 -6.71 9.64
N PRO A 10 16.12 -5.57 9.73
CA PRO A 10 15.40 -5.24 10.94
C PRO A 10 14.37 -6.36 11.18
N PRO A 11 13.98 -6.63 12.43
CA PRO A 11 12.75 -7.37 12.63
C PRO A 11 11.67 -6.65 11.82
N HIS A 12 10.92 -7.38 10.97
CA HIS A 12 9.76 -6.80 10.29
C HIS A 12 8.95 -6.10 11.38
N PRO A 13 8.66 -4.80 11.23
CA PRO A 13 8.05 -4.08 12.32
C PRO A 13 6.80 -4.86 12.72
N PRO A 14 6.72 -5.40 13.95
CA PRO A 14 5.41 -5.57 14.54
C PRO A 14 4.84 -4.16 14.49
N SER A 15 3.71 -4.00 13.79
CA SER A 15 3.04 -2.71 13.53
C SER A 15 3.31 -1.72 14.67
N ALA A 16 4.06 -0.66 14.34
CA ALA A 16 4.61 0.29 15.31
C ALA A 16 3.46 1.02 16.00
N GLY A 17 3.02 0.48 17.12
CA GLY A 17 1.87 0.99 17.86
C GLY A 17 1.16 -0.01 18.75
N TYR A 18 1.84 -1.10 19.12
CA TYR A 18 1.30 -1.97 20.14
C TYR A 18 1.41 -1.30 21.49
N ASP A 19 0.29 -0.75 21.97
CA ASP A 19 0.18 -0.51 23.39
C ASP A 19 0.15 -1.88 24.10
N ARG A 20 1.33 -2.32 24.54
CA ARG A 20 1.50 -3.55 25.34
C ARG A 20 0.96 -3.38 26.76
N SER A 21 0.51 -2.19 27.15
CA SER A 21 -0.16 -1.93 28.43
C SER A 21 -1.64 -2.32 28.42
N LEU A 22 -2.24 -2.53 27.23
CA LEU A 22 -3.60 -3.03 27.12
C LEU A 22 -3.66 -4.53 27.46
N ALA A 23 -4.63 -4.90 28.30
CA ALA A 23 -4.72 -6.21 28.91
C ALA A 23 -5.01 -7.31 27.87
N ARG A 24 -4.10 -8.30 27.75
CA ARG A 24 -4.32 -9.48 26.91
C ARG A 24 -5.72 -10.07 27.13
N GLY A 25 -6.51 -10.15 26.06
CA GLY A 25 -7.82 -10.80 26.05
C GLY A 25 -9.02 -9.86 25.96
N SER A 26 -8.83 -8.54 25.97
CA SER A 26 -9.93 -7.59 25.73
C SER A 26 -10.32 -7.55 24.24
N ILE A 27 -11.60 -7.28 23.96
CA ILE A 27 -12.12 -7.17 22.58
C ILE A 27 -11.51 -5.97 21.85
N ALA A 28 -11.29 -4.84 22.54
CA ALA A 28 -10.67 -3.67 21.97
C ALA A 28 -9.25 -3.96 21.46
N ASP A 29 -8.49 -4.75 22.22
CA ASP A 29 -7.13 -5.13 21.85
C ASP A 29 -7.15 -6.09 20.68
N ASP A 30 -8.01 -7.10 20.70
CA ASP A 30 -8.13 -8.03 19.60
C ASP A 30 -8.57 -7.33 18.30
N PHE A 31 -9.40 -6.29 18.40
CA PHE A 31 -9.74 -5.43 17.26
C PHE A 31 -8.54 -4.66 16.74
N GLN A 32 -7.70 -4.05 17.59
CA GLN A 32 -6.48 -3.37 17.12
C GLN A 32 -5.49 -4.37 16.48
N ARG A 33 -5.35 -5.54 17.11
CA ARG A 33 -4.47 -6.62 16.68
C ARG A 33 -4.91 -7.35 15.42
N ARG A 34 -6.10 -7.05 14.91
CA ARG A 34 -6.62 -7.65 13.67
C ARG A 34 -5.68 -7.41 12.47
N LEU A 35 -4.87 -6.34 12.52
CA LEU A 35 -3.90 -5.97 11.49
C LEU A 35 -2.53 -6.66 11.62
N GLU A 36 -2.34 -7.50 12.66
CA GLU A 36 -1.12 -8.31 12.79
C GLU A 36 -1.07 -9.37 11.69
N PRO A 37 0.13 -9.69 11.14
CA PRO A 37 0.29 -10.71 10.08
C PRO A 37 -0.47 -12.01 10.35
N ALA A 38 -0.29 -12.59 11.54
CA ALA A 38 -0.91 -13.85 11.94
C ALA A 38 -2.44 -13.76 12.19
N ARG A 39 -3.01 -12.56 12.24
CA ARG A 39 -4.43 -12.30 12.58
C ARG A 39 -5.21 -11.65 11.44
N PHE A 40 -4.53 -11.18 10.40
CA PHE A 40 -5.15 -10.52 9.27
C PHE A 40 -5.74 -11.56 8.30
N ASN A 41 -6.72 -12.32 8.77
CA ASN A 41 -7.36 -13.38 8.02
C ASN A 41 -8.84 -13.55 8.40
N PRO A 42 -9.67 -14.11 7.50
CA PRO A 42 -11.11 -14.26 7.73
C PRO A 42 -11.49 -15.09 8.97
N ALA A 43 -10.67 -16.06 9.35
CA ALA A 43 -10.93 -16.92 10.51
C ALA A 43 -10.84 -16.13 11.82
N PHE A 44 -9.78 -15.33 11.98
CA PHE A 44 -9.64 -14.43 13.14
C PHE A 44 -10.78 -13.42 13.21
N PHE A 45 -11.12 -12.79 12.07
CA PHE A 45 -12.21 -11.83 12.00
C PHE A 45 -13.55 -12.45 12.41
N THR A 46 -13.86 -13.67 11.97
CA THR A 46 -15.11 -14.39 12.32
C THR A 46 -15.18 -14.71 13.81
N ALA A 47 -14.06 -15.15 14.40
CA ALA A 47 -13.97 -15.41 15.84
C ALA A 47 -14.17 -14.12 16.65
N LEU A 48 -13.59 -13.00 16.18
CA LEU A 48 -13.74 -11.69 16.82
C LEU A 48 -15.18 -11.17 16.71
N THR A 49 -15.84 -11.32 15.56
CA THR A 49 -17.27 -10.99 15.37
C THR A 49 -18.13 -11.67 16.42
N THR A 50 -17.96 -13.00 16.60
CA THR A 50 -18.74 -13.78 17.56
C THR A 50 -18.57 -13.25 18.99
N ARG A 51 -17.35 -12.89 19.38
CA ARG A 51 -17.07 -12.33 20.71
C ARG A 51 -17.68 -10.96 20.92
N ILE A 52 -17.66 -10.09 19.90
CA ILE A 52 -18.29 -8.77 19.97
C ILE A 52 -19.81 -8.90 20.09
N GLU A 53 -20.42 -9.83 19.35
CA GLU A 53 -21.87 -10.09 19.46
C GLU A 53 -22.27 -10.51 20.87
N GLN A 54 -21.51 -11.42 21.50
CA GLN A 54 -21.73 -11.83 22.88
C GLN A 54 -21.60 -10.65 23.87
N ALA A 55 -20.63 -9.75 23.65
CA ALA A 55 -20.45 -8.58 24.50
C ALA A 55 -21.58 -7.54 24.32
N LEU A 56 -22.06 -7.34 23.09
CA LEU A 56 -23.18 -6.43 22.80
C LEU A 56 -24.51 -6.96 23.33
N ALA A 57 -24.69 -8.28 23.50
CA ALA A 57 -25.86 -8.83 24.18
C ALA A 57 -25.97 -8.37 25.65
N ILE A 58 -24.84 -8.00 26.27
CA ILE A 58 -24.77 -7.50 27.64
C ILE A 58 -24.74 -5.96 27.67
N THR A 59 -24.05 -5.35 26.71
CA THR A 59 -23.83 -3.89 26.64
C THR A 59 -24.25 -3.32 25.27
N PRO A 60 -25.56 -3.32 24.96
CA PRO A 60 -26.05 -3.01 23.60
C PRO A 60 -25.70 -1.60 23.11
N ASP A 61 -25.54 -0.64 24.03
CA ASP A 61 -25.27 0.76 23.71
C ASP A 61 -23.78 1.11 23.60
N ASN A 62 -22.87 0.12 23.71
CA ASN A 62 -21.44 0.39 23.63
C ASN A 62 -21.02 0.82 22.21
N ALA A 63 -20.80 2.12 22.02
CA ALA A 63 -20.45 2.74 20.75
C ALA A 63 -19.21 2.12 20.08
N GLY A 64 -18.19 1.75 20.87
CA GLY A 64 -16.97 1.11 20.36
C GLY A 64 -17.24 -0.29 19.82
N LEU A 65 -17.95 -1.13 20.58
CA LEU A 65 -18.31 -2.48 20.15
C LEU A 65 -19.25 -2.46 18.93
N ARG A 66 -20.20 -1.53 18.88
CA ARG A 66 -21.10 -1.34 17.73
C ARG A 66 -20.31 -1.00 16.46
N TYR A 67 -19.36 -0.06 16.56
CA TYR A 67 -18.46 0.29 15.45
C TYR A 67 -17.61 -0.92 14.99
N GLN A 68 -16.99 -1.62 15.94
CA GLN A 68 -16.15 -2.80 15.64
C GLN A 68 -16.94 -3.92 14.97
N LEU A 69 -18.17 -4.18 15.41
CA LEU A 69 -19.05 -5.17 14.77
C LEU A 69 -19.45 -4.72 13.36
N ALA A 70 -19.83 -3.46 13.18
CA ALA A 70 -20.20 -2.93 11.88
C ALA A 70 -19.05 -3.07 10.86
N PHE A 71 -17.81 -2.77 11.27
CA PHE A 71 -16.62 -2.99 10.44
C PHE A 71 -16.46 -4.46 10.06
N LEU A 72 -16.50 -5.37 11.04
CA LEU A 72 -16.28 -6.79 10.79
C LEU A 72 -17.38 -7.44 9.94
N LEU A 73 -18.62 -6.96 10.05
CA LEU A 73 -19.70 -7.38 9.15
C LEU A 73 -19.36 -7.04 7.70
N LEU A 74 -18.87 -5.82 7.44
CA LEU A 74 -18.45 -5.42 6.10
C LEU A 74 -17.17 -6.12 5.62
N GLN A 75 -16.29 -6.51 6.53
CA GLN A 75 -15.08 -7.27 6.22
C GLN A 75 -15.38 -8.73 5.85
N ASN A 76 -16.26 -9.41 6.59
CA ASN A 76 -16.45 -10.86 6.44
C ASN A 76 -17.75 -11.27 5.74
N ASN A 77 -18.74 -10.39 5.67
CA ASN A 77 -20.08 -10.74 5.20
C ASN A 77 -20.78 -9.52 4.58
N THR A 78 -20.52 -9.25 3.30
CA THR A 78 -21.13 -8.12 2.58
C THR A 78 -22.51 -8.43 1.99
N THR A 79 -23.29 -9.32 2.62
CA THR A 79 -24.68 -9.58 2.23
C THR A 79 -25.59 -8.39 2.55
N ARG A 80 -26.72 -8.26 1.83
CA ARG A 80 -27.70 -7.17 2.07
C ARG A 80 -28.13 -7.07 3.54
N PRO A 81 -28.45 -8.18 4.26
CA PRO A 81 -28.81 -8.10 5.68
C PRO A 81 -27.67 -7.62 6.58
N ALA A 82 -26.43 -8.06 6.32
CA ALA A 82 -25.27 -7.65 7.11
C ALA A 82 -24.92 -6.17 6.89
N ILE A 83 -25.04 -5.68 5.65
CA ILE A 83 -24.88 -4.24 5.34
C ILE A 83 -25.95 -3.40 6.04
N GLN A 84 -27.21 -3.87 6.07
CA GLN A 84 -28.27 -3.17 6.79
C GLN A 84 -27.98 -3.13 8.30
N ARG A 85 -27.62 -4.28 8.89
CA ARG A 85 -27.27 -4.38 10.30
C ARG A 85 -26.08 -3.48 10.67
N ALA A 86 -25.05 -3.40 9.82
CA ALA A 86 -23.94 -2.48 10.01
C ALA A 86 -24.41 -1.02 10.03
N ALA A 87 -25.36 -0.64 9.18
CA ALA A 87 -25.94 0.70 9.19
C ALA A 87 -26.68 0.98 10.50
N ASP A 88 -27.50 0.04 10.97
CA ASP A 88 -28.30 0.17 12.20
C ASP A 88 -27.40 0.29 13.44
N LEU A 89 -26.29 -0.47 13.48
CA LEU A 89 -25.28 -0.37 14.53
C LEU A 89 -24.64 1.03 14.58
N LEU A 90 -24.55 1.73 13.46
CA LEU A 90 -23.89 3.03 13.35
C LEU A 90 -24.84 4.24 13.37
N ALA A 91 -26.16 4.05 13.33
CA ALA A 91 -27.11 5.16 13.20
C ALA A 91 -27.01 6.19 14.35
N ASP A 92 -26.73 5.72 15.58
CA ASP A 92 -26.73 6.55 16.80
C ASP A 92 -25.39 6.50 17.57
N THR A 93 -24.29 6.14 16.91
CA THR A 93 -22.98 6.03 17.57
C THR A 93 -22.18 7.34 17.49
N SER A 94 -21.51 7.70 18.58
CA SER A 94 -20.58 8.84 18.64
C SER A 94 -19.14 8.48 18.31
N HIS A 95 -18.86 7.24 17.90
CA HIS A 95 -17.50 6.79 17.63
C HIS A 95 -16.89 7.52 16.41
N PRO A 96 -15.69 8.12 16.51
CA PRO A 96 -15.10 8.96 15.45
C PRO A 96 -15.01 8.29 14.06
N GLY A 97 -14.74 6.99 14.00
CA GLY A 97 -14.65 6.24 12.74
C GLY A 97 -15.98 5.97 12.02
N SER A 98 -17.12 6.23 12.68
CA SER A 98 -18.44 5.79 12.19
C SER A 98 -18.89 6.54 10.95
N GLN A 99 -18.51 7.81 10.81
CA GLN A 99 -18.90 8.63 9.66
C GLN A 99 -18.35 8.07 8.35
N ARG A 100 -17.08 7.68 8.31
CA ARG A 100 -16.44 7.09 7.12
C ARG A 100 -17.08 5.75 6.75
N LEU A 101 -17.35 4.92 7.75
CA LEU A 101 -17.98 3.61 7.53
C LEU A 101 -19.44 3.73 7.06
N LEU A 102 -20.20 4.69 7.61
CA LEU A 102 -21.54 5.04 7.13
C LEU A 102 -21.53 5.55 5.69
N GLN A 103 -20.57 6.39 5.32
CA GLN A 103 -20.38 6.85 3.93
C GLN A 103 -20.14 5.67 2.99
N LEU A 104 -19.29 4.72 3.37
CA LEU A 104 -19.08 3.49 2.62
C LEU A 104 -20.39 2.69 2.47
N ILE A 105 -21.12 2.46 3.56
CA ILE A 105 -22.41 1.75 3.54
C ILE A 105 -23.42 2.43 2.62
N HIS A 106 -23.55 3.75 2.71
CA HIS A 106 -24.44 4.53 1.84
C HIS A 106 -24.05 4.38 0.36
N GLY A 107 -22.75 4.44 0.06
CA GLY A 107 -22.23 4.19 -1.29
C GLY A 107 -22.58 2.78 -1.79
N ILE A 108 -22.39 1.75 -0.95
CA ILE A 108 -22.75 0.37 -1.27
C ILE A 108 -24.24 0.25 -1.59
N LYS A 109 -25.11 0.78 -0.73
CA LYS A 109 -26.57 0.71 -0.90
C LYS A 109 -27.01 1.47 -2.16
N ALA A 110 -26.46 2.66 -2.42
CA ALA A 110 -26.76 3.44 -3.60
C ALA A 110 -26.36 2.69 -4.89
N ARG A 111 -25.16 2.11 -4.94
CA ARG A 111 -24.70 1.31 -6.09
C ARG A 111 -25.52 0.04 -6.29
N ALA A 112 -25.99 -0.59 -5.22
CA ALA A 112 -26.85 -1.78 -5.29
C ALA A 112 -28.30 -1.48 -5.72
N ALA A 113 -28.75 -0.22 -5.58
CA ALA A 113 -30.07 0.25 -5.98
C ALA A 113 -30.10 0.79 -7.42
N ALA A 114 -28.98 1.30 -7.93
CA ALA A 114 -28.84 1.66 -9.35
C ALA A 114 -28.93 0.39 -10.22
N ALA A 115 -29.87 0.36 -11.18
CA ALA A 115 -30.19 -0.81 -11.99
C ALA A 115 -28.99 -1.34 -12.82
N PRO A 116 -28.94 -2.64 -13.19
CA PRO A 116 -27.78 -3.26 -13.83
C PRO A 116 -27.53 -2.86 -15.30
N GLU A 117 -28.42 -2.11 -15.93
CA GLU A 117 -28.68 -2.22 -17.38
C GLU A 117 -27.60 -1.67 -18.33
N THR A 118 -26.53 -1.06 -17.82
CA THR A 118 -25.32 -0.75 -18.62
C THR A 118 -24.06 -0.76 -17.75
N ALA A 119 -23.99 -1.61 -16.72
CA ALA A 119 -22.79 -1.71 -15.90
C ALA A 119 -21.63 -2.20 -16.78
N ALA A 120 -20.81 -1.26 -17.27
CA ALA A 120 -19.56 -1.57 -17.93
C ALA A 120 -18.78 -2.57 -17.06
N PRO A 121 -18.07 -3.54 -17.68
CA PRO A 121 -17.33 -4.54 -16.93
C PRO A 121 -16.47 -3.85 -15.87
N ARG A 122 -16.47 -4.41 -14.65
CA ARG A 122 -15.70 -3.91 -13.49
C ARG A 122 -14.21 -4.20 -13.70
N GLN A 123 -13.66 -3.57 -14.73
CA GLN A 123 -12.34 -3.85 -15.22
C GLN A 123 -11.30 -3.19 -14.31
N VAL A 124 -10.48 -4.04 -13.71
CA VAL A 124 -9.34 -3.59 -12.92
C VAL A 124 -8.22 -3.30 -13.91
N ARG A 125 -7.76 -2.05 -13.98
CA ARG A 125 -6.66 -1.68 -14.90
C ARG A 125 -5.29 -1.75 -14.25
N ARG A 126 -5.22 -1.48 -12.95
CA ARG A 126 -3.96 -1.39 -12.20
C ARG A 126 -4.02 -2.18 -10.90
N VAL A 127 -2.95 -2.91 -10.62
CA VAL A 127 -2.77 -3.66 -9.37
C VAL A 127 -1.42 -3.31 -8.75
N ASN A 128 -1.40 -3.11 -7.44
CA ASN A 128 -0.15 -3.14 -6.66
C ASN A 128 0.00 -4.54 -6.08
N TRP A 129 1.16 -5.15 -6.23
CA TRP A 129 1.40 -6.51 -5.78
C TRP A 129 2.58 -6.55 -4.85
N SER A 130 2.29 -6.69 -3.56
CA SER A 130 3.27 -7.02 -2.55
C SER A 130 3.64 -8.50 -2.66
N ILE A 131 4.76 -8.80 -3.30
CA ILE A 131 5.12 -10.17 -3.67
C ILE A 131 5.97 -10.88 -2.62
N PHE A 132 6.62 -10.12 -1.73
CA PHE A 132 7.56 -10.66 -0.74
C PHE A 132 7.34 -10.08 0.66
N ASN A 133 7.67 -10.86 1.70
CA ASN A 133 7.47 -10.44 3.10
C ASN A 133 8.74 -9.98 3.82
N ARG A 134 9.90 -9.93 3.16
CA ARG A 134 11.14 -9.44 3.79
C ARG A 134 11.69 -8.19 3.15
N CYS A 135 12.25 -7.30 3.96
CA CYS A 135 12.72 -5.97 3.61
C CYS A 135 13.94 -5.62 4.46
N PRO A 136 14.97 -4.94 3.91
CA PRO A 136 16.09 -4.44 4.70
C PRO A 136 15.74 -3.20 5.54
N MET A 137 14.48 -2.74 5.49
CA MET A 137 13.99 -1.53 6.17
C MET A 137 12.74 -1.83 7.01
N ALA A 138 12.54 -1.03 8.06
CA ALA A 138 11.35 -0.99 8.91
C ALA A 138 10.76 0.44 8.90
N CYS A 139 10.34 0.91 7.72
CA CYS A 139 9.89 2.28 7.49
C CYS A 139 8.70 2.68 8.35
N ARG A 140 8.67 3.94 8.80
CA ARG A 140 7.63 4.50 9.68
C ARG A 140 6.32 4.91 8.98
N GLY A 141 6.20 4.59 7.70
CA GLY A 141 4.96 4.73 6.91
C GLY A 141 4.89 3.61 5.89
N CYS A 142 5.29 2.40 6.30
CA CYS A 142 5.25 1.24 5.41
C CYS A 142 3.80 0.91 5.08
N TYR A 143 3.44 1.01 3.79
CA TYR A 143 2.13 0.58 3.32
C TYR A 143 2.05 -0.94 3.12
N ASN A 144 3.14 -1.69 3.26
CA ASN A 144 3.07 -3.12 3.05
C ASN A 144 2.35 -3.81 4.21
N ALA A 145 1.29 -4.56 3.91
CA ALA A 145 0.73 -5.50 4.88
C ALA A 145 1.57 -6.79 4.80
N PHE A 146 2.38 -7.02 5.82
CA PHE A 146 3.11 -8.28 5.96
C PHE A 146 2.14 -9.37 6.43
N VAL A 147 2.23 -10.53 5.80
CA VAL A 147 1.50 -11.76 6.17
C VAL A 147 2.52 -12.88 6.36
N ASP A 148 2.13 -13.98 6.99
CA ASP A 148 3.07 -15.08 7.26
C ASP A 148 3.31 -15.93 6.01
N GLU A 149 2.30 -16.05 5.15
CA GLU A 149 2.34 -16.83 3.92
C GLU A 149 3.15 -16.12 2.84
N GLN A 150 3.98 -16.89 2.15
CA GLN A 150 4.78 -16.43 1.02
C GLN A 150 4.46 -17.28 -0.21
N ILE A 151 4.05 -16.63 -1.30
CA ILE A 151 3.80 -17.29 -2.57
C ILE A 151 5.07 -17.91 -3.14
N THR A 152 4.88 -19.05 -3.79
CA THR A 152 5.87 -19.70 -4.66
C THR A 152 5.85 -19.08 -6.06
N TYR A 153 6.89 -19.34 -6.85
CA TYR A 153 6.92 -18.96 -8.27
C TYR A 153 5.69 -19.45 -9.04
N LYS A 154 5.28 -20.72 -8.85
CA LYS A 154 4.10 -21.29 -9.51
C LYS A 154 2.80 -20.58 -9.13
N GLN A 155 2.67 -20.14 -7.88
CA GLN A 155 1.51 -19.35 -7.45
C GLN A 155 1.54 -17.94 -8.04
N ALA A 156 2.73 -17.36 -8.18
CA ALA A 156 2.91 -16.06 -8.84
C ALA A 156 2.48 -16.11 -10.32
N THR A 157 2.84 -17.15 -11.07
CA THR A 157 2.40 -17.29 -12.48
C THR A 157 0.88 -17.43 -12.59
N VAL A 158 0.23 -18.16 -11.67
CA VAL A 158 -1.25 -18.24 -11.62
C VAL A 158 -1.89 -16.87 -11.40
N ILE A 159 -1.30 -16.05 -10.52
CA ILE A 159 -1.77 -14.67 -10.31
C ILE A 159 -1.60 -13.84 -11.58
N VAL A 160 -0.44 -13.92 -12.24
CA VAL A 160 -0.18 -13.23 -13.51
C VAL A 160 -1.24 -13.60 -14.56
N ASP A 161 -1.51 -14.89 -14.75
CA ASP A 161 -2.48 -15.38 -15.74
C ASP A 161 -3.88 -14.81 -15.47
N LYS A 162 -4.30 -14.79 -14.19
CA LYS A 162 -5.59 -14.20 -13.80
C LYS A 162 -5.66 -12.70 -14.06
N LEU A 163 -4.60 -11.96 -13.71
CA LEU A 163 -4.54 -10.52 -13.93
C LEU A 163 -4.59 -10.20 -15.44
N ALA A 164 -3.78 -10.88 -16.25
CA ALA A 164 -3.74 -10.70 -17.69
C ALA A 164 -5.09 -11.09 -18.35
N GLY A 165 -5.66 -12.23 -17.95
CA GLY A 165 -6.96 -12.69 -18.45
C GLY A 165 -8.13 -11.76 -18.13
N HIS A 166 -8.06 -11.02 -17.01
CA HIS A 166 -9.04 -9.98 -16.62
C HIS A 166 -8.85 -8.66 -17.39
N GLY A 167 -7.75 -8.53 -18.14
CA GLY A 167 -7.39 -7.29 -18.85
C GLY A 167 -6.79 -6.22 -17.94
N VAL A 168 -6.12 -6.61 -16.86
CA VAL A 168 -5.22 -5.70 -16.13
C VAL A 168 -4.09 -5.28 -17.07
N THR A 169 -3.73 -4.00 -17.07
CA THR A 169 -2.67 -3.47 -17.95
C THR A 169 -1.41 -3.11 -17.19
N ASP A 170 -1.53 -2.59 -15.98
CA ASP A 170 -0.41 -2.07 -15.19
C ASP A 170 -0.28 -2.84 -13.87
N VAL A 171 0.88 -3.44 -13.62
CA VAL A 171 1.18 -4.06 -12.33
C VAL A 171 2.42 -3.41 -11.72
N VAL A 172 2.27 -2.91 -10.50
CA VAL A 172 3.39 -2.46 -9.68
C VAL A 172 3.77 -3.58 -8.75
N ILE A 173 4.89 -4.24 -8.99
CA ILE A 173 5.43 -5.23 -8.06
C ILE A 173 6.21 -4.49 -6.98
N ALA A 174 5.90 -4.80 -5.74
CA ALA A 174 6.46 -4.23 -4.52
C ALA A 174 6.50 -5.35 -3.45
N GLY A 175 6.49 -4.97 -2.17
CA GLY A 175 6.28 -5.92 -1.07
C GLY A 175 7.56 -6.49 -0.53
N GLY A 176 7.74 -6.27 0.77
CA GLY A 176 9.07 -6.26 1.36
C GLY A 176 9.99 -5.44 0.45
N ASP A 177 11.12 -6.04 0.08
CA ASP A 177 11.86 -5.69 -1.12
C ASP A 177 11.83 -6.88 -2.11
N PRO A 178 11.26 -6.72 -3.32
CA PRO A 178 11.20 -7.79 -4.32
C PRO A 178 12.57 -8.34 -4.72
N LEU A 179 13.64 -7.53 -4.69
CA LEU A 179 14.99 -7.96 -5.11
C LEU A 179 15.65 -8.92 -4.12
N LEU A 180 15.02 -9.18 -2.97
CA LEU A 180 15.39 -10.23 -2.03
C LEU A 180 14.79 -11.59 -2.37
N TRP A 181 13.77 -11.64 -3.23
CA TRP A 181 13.11 -12.86 -3.64
C TRP A 181 13.58 -13.28 -5.03
N THR A 182 14.54 -14.20 -5.11
CA THR A 182 15.20 -14.59 -6.38
C THR A 182 14.26 -14.88 -7.55
N PRO A 183 13.09 -15.52 -7.38
CA PRO A 183 12.15 -15.76 -8.49
C PRO A 183 11.56 -14.49 -9.13
N ILE A 184 11.77 -13.31 -8.56
CA ILE A 184 11.21 -12.05 -9.05
C ILE A 184 11.52 -11.78 -10.53
N PHE A 185 12.73 -12.10 -10.99
CA PHE A 185 13.14 -11.84 -12.36
C PHE A 185 12.32 -12.66 -13.35
N ASP A 186 12.13 -13.95 -13.07
CA ASP A 186 11.33 -14.86 -13.89
C ASP A 186 9.85 -14.45 -13.87
N VAL A 187 9.34 -13.97 -12.72
CA VAL A 187 7.96 -13.46 -12.62
C VAL A 187 7.77 -12.19 -13.46
N ILE A 188 8.75 -11.28 -13.44
CA ILE A 188 8.71 -10.07 -14.28
C ILE A 188 8.69 -10.46 -15.76
N ASP A 189 9.58 -11.36 -16.18
CA ASP A 189 9.63 -11.83 -17.57
C ASP A 189 8.29 -12.45 -18.00
N TYR A 190 7.79 -13.39 -17.21
CA TYR A 190 6.52 -14.06 -17.46
C TYR A 190 5.34 -13.08 -17.54
N ALA A 191 5.30 -12.09 -16.63
CA ALA A 191 4.24 -11.09 -16.62
C ALA A 191 4.29 -10.15 -17.82
N VAL A 192 5.48 -9.75 -18.27
CA VAL A 192 5.64 -8.96 -19.51
C VAL A 192 5.24 -9.78 -20.73
N ASP A 193 5.60 -11.06 -20.79
CA ASP A 193 5.19 -11.97 -21.88
C ASP A 193 3.67 -12.18 -21.92
N ALA A 194 3.01 -12.13 -20.77
CA ALA A 194 1.54 -12.15 -20.66
C ALA A 194 0.86 -10.81 -21.03
N GLY A 195 1.63 -9.80 -21.46
CA GLY A 195 1.11 -8.50 -21.90
C GLY A 195 0.94 -7.45 -20.80
N LEU A 196 1.43 -7.71 -19.58
CA LEU A 196 1.35 -6.76 -18.47
C LEU A 196 2.51 -5.76 -18.52
N LYS A 197 2.21 -4.50 -18.23
CA LYS A 197 3.21 -3.46 -18.03
C LYS A 197 3.68 -3.47 -16.57
N ILE A 198 4.92 -3.91 -16.35
CA ILE A 198 5.47 -4.07 -15.00
C ILE A 198 6.29 -2.85 -14.57
N ALA A 199 6.00 -2.31 -13.40
CA ALA A 199 6.89 -1.42 -12.67
C ALA A 199 7.34 -2.09 -11.38
N LEU A 200 8.55 -1.78 -10.92
CA LEU A 200 9.12 -2.38 -9.71
C LEU A 200 9.43 -1.29 -8.67
N ASP A 201 8.78 -1.39 -7.52
CA ASP A 201 9.17 -0.63 -6.32
C ASP A 201 10.17 -1.49 -5.53
N THR A 202 11.41 -1.01 -5.39
CA THR A 202 12.47 -1.67 -4.61
C THR A 202 13.18 -0.63 -3.76
N THR A 203 13.80 -1.05 -2.65
CA THR A 203 14.66 -0.14 -1.88
C THR A 203 15.98 0.16 -2.60
N GLY A 204 16.34 -0.60 -3.64
CA GLY A 204 17.64 -0.51 -4.30
C GLY A 204 18.79 -1.10 -3.48
N TYR A 205 18.55 -1.48 -2.21
CA TYR A 205 19.60 -1.87 -1.26
C TYR A 205 20.48 -3.03 -1.73
N THR A 206 19.92 -3.93 -2.54
CA THR A 206 20.64 -5.09 -3.08
C THR A 206 20.82 -5.04 -4.58
N LEU A 207 20.61 -3.86 -5.19
CA LEU A 207 20.76 -3.66 -6.61
C LEU A 207 22.23 -3.79 -6.98
N THR A 208 22.50 -4.60 -7.98
CA THR A 208 23.82 -4.79 -8.59
C THR A 208 23.66 -4.66 -10.09
N GLU A 209 24.77 -4.49 -10.81
CA GLU A 209 24.75 -4.44 -12.27
C GLU A 209 24.08 -5.67 -12.88
N ASP A 210 24.41 -6.88 -12.40
CA ASP A 210 23.77 -8.14 -12.82
C ASP A 210 22.25 -8.14 -12.59
N LYS A 211 21.77 -7.61 -11.46
CA LYS A 211 20.33 -7.53 -11.20
C LYS A 211 19.70 -6.49 -12.10
N LEU A 212 20.33 -5.31 -12.26
CA LEU A 212 19.82 -4.24 -13.10
C LEU A 212 19.69 -4.68 -14.57
N ALA A 213 20.63 -5.46 -15.09
CA ALA A 213 20.57 -6.05 -16.42
C ALA A 213 19.32 -6.94 -16.61
N LYS A 214 18.91 -7.69 -15.58
CA LYS A 214 17.68 -8.51 -15.57
C LYS A 214 16.39 -7.69 -15.43
N LEU A 215 16.48 -6.40 -15.14
CA LEU A 215 15.33 -5.50 -15.00
C LEU A 215 15.05 -4.67 -16.26
N CYS A 216 15.73 -4.94 -17.37
CA CYS A 216 15.63 -4.15 -18.61
C CYS A 216 14.21 -4.08 -19.22
N ARG A 217 13.38 -5.10 -18.95
CA ARG A 217 11.99 -5.19 -19.44
C ARG A 217 10.97 -4.43 -18.60
N LEU A 218 11.38 -3.88 -17.46
CA LEU A 218 10.50 -3.02 -16.68
C LEU A 218 10.09 -1.79 -17.50
N SER A 219 8.85 -1.36 -17.27
CA SER A 219 8.37 -0.04 -17.69
C SER A 219 8.92 1.08 -16.83
N SER A 220 9.25 0.78 -15.57
CA SER A 220 9.85 1.71 -14.63
C SER A 220 10.48 0.97 -13.45
N LEU A 221 11.71 1.36 -13.10
CA LEU A 221 12.34 1.01 -11.83
C LEU A 221 12.12 2.18 -10.87
N ARG A 222 11.57 1.92 -9.69
CA ARG A 222 11.21 2.96 -8.74
C ARG A 222 12.07 2.87 -7.49
N LEU A 223 12.93 3.87 -7.32
CA LEU A 223 13.93 3.93 -6.26
C LEU A 223 13.55 5.01 -5.25
N PRO A 224 13.80 4.77 -3.96
CA PRO A 224 13.48 5.74 -2.94
C PRO A 224 14.56 6.81 -2.77
N MET A 225 14.14 8.02 -2.42
CA MET A 225 14.99 9.06 -1.88
C MET A 225 14.17 9.92 -0.92
N ASP A 226 14.31 9.69 0.39
CA ASP A 226 13.54 10.43 1.40
C ASP A 226 14.37 11.44 2.19
N GLY A 227 15.69 11.47 1.98
CA GLY A 227 16.60 12.42 2.57
C GLY A 227 18.00 12.37 1.96
N THR A 228 18.66 13.51 1.91
CA THR A 228 20.03 13.68 1.40
C THR A 228 21.12 13.36 2.42
N THR A 229 20.76 13.22 3.70
CA THR A 229 21.67 12.80 4.77
C THR A 229 21.23 11.48 5.41
N PRO A 230 22.14 10.72 6.04
CA PRO A 230 21.78 9.51 6.78
C PRO A 230 20.74 9.76 7.86
N GLU A 231 20.77 10.90 8.54
CA GLU A 231 19.85 11.26 9.62
C GLU A 231 18.42 11.42 9.09
N ILE A 232 18.24 12.22 8.02
CA ILE A 232 16.92 12.48 7.42
C ILE A 232 16.39 11.20 6.78
N GLN A 233 17.23 10.46 6.05
CA GLN A 233 16.85 9.21 5.41
C GLN A 233 16.40 8.17 6.44
N ARG A 234 17.11 8.06 7.59
CA ARG A 234 16.74 7.14 8.69
C ARG A 234 15.54 7.62 9.51
N ALA A 235 15.24 8.93 9.52
CA ALA A 235 14.06 9.47 10.20
C ALA A 235 12.77 8.80 9.69
N PHE A 236 12.73 8.43 8.41
CA PHE A 236 11.66 7.62 7.81
C PHE A 236 12.04 6.15 7.59
N ARG A 237 13.18 5.87 6.93
CA ARG A 237 13.65 4.51 6.58
C ARG A 237 14.59 3.94 7.64
N ARG A 238 14.01 3.33 8.66
CA ARG A 238 14.78 2.65 9.71
C ARG A 238 15.49 1.42 9.13
N SER A 239 16.81 1.45 9.16
CA SER A 239 17.69 0.33 8.79
C SER A 239 18.69 0.09 9.91
N LYS A 240 19.21 -1.14 10.01
CA LYS A 240 20.42 -1.42 10.82
C LYS A 240 21.69 -0.92 10.11
N ASP A 241 21.63 -0.71 8.80
CA ASP A 241 22.75 -0.16 8.04
C ASP A 241 22.85 1.35 8.25
N PRO A 242 23.98 1.86 8.80
CA PRO A 242 24.18 3.28 8.92
C PRO A 242 24.34 3.97 7.55
N ASN A 243 24.83 3.30 6.51
CA ASN A 243 25.20 3.96 5.26
C ASN A 243 24.07 4.00 4.21
N LEU A 244 22.81 3.99 4.67
CA LEU A 244 21.64 3.86 3.81
C LEU A 244 21.58 4.88 2.66
N THR A 245 21.87 6.16 2.94
CA THR A 245 21.89 7.21 1.92
C THR A 245 22.94 6.94 0.85
N ALA A 246 24.13 6.46 1.23
CA ALA A 246 25.18 6.10 0.27
C ALA A 246 24.77 4.93 -0.62
N VAL A 247 24.06 3.93 -0.07
CA VAL A 247 23.52 2.80 -0.84
C VAL A 247 22.49 3.26 -1.89
N PHE A 248 21.65 4.24 -1.54
CA PHE A 248 20.67 4.79 -2.48
C PHE A 248 21.33 5.63 -3.58
N THR A 249 22.32 6.45 -3.22
CA THR A 249 23.12 7.19 -4.21
C THR A 249 23.84 6.23 -5.15
N GLU A 250 24.48 5.18 -4.63
CA GLU A 250 25.15 4.15 -5.45
C GLU A 250 24.19 3.43 -6.39
N SER A 251 22.94 3.19 -5.97
CA SER A 251 21.91 2.60 -6.84
C SER A 251 21.59 3.51 -8.03
N LEU A 252 21.59 4.83 -7.83
CA LEU A 252 21.40 5.80 -8.91
C LEU A 252 22.65 5.95 -9.77
N ASP A 253 23.84 5.96 -9.16
CA ASP A 253 25.13 5.97 -9.89
C ASP A 253 25.24 4.75 -10.80
N LEU A 254 24.71 3.60 -10.36
CA LEU A 254 24.64 2.38 -11.14
C LEU A 254 23.69 2.52 -12.33
N CYS A 255 22.52 3.14 -12.14
CA CYS A 255 21.60 3.39 -13.24
C CYS A 255 22.22 4.33 -14.27
N ASP A 256 22.87 5.41 -13.83
CA ASP A 256 23.51 6.37 -14.74
C ASP A 256 24.65 5.74 -15.55
N ARG A 257 25.59 5.03 -14.89
CA ARG A 257 26.76 4.46 -15.58
C ARG A 257 26.43 3.31 -16.53
N THR A 258 25.32 2.61 -16.30
CA THR A 258 24.82 1.54 -17.18
C THR A 258 23.88 2.05 -18.27
N GLY A 259 23.52 3.34 -18.24
CA GLY A 259 22.56 3.94 -19.16
C GLY A 259 21.11 3.49 -18.92
N TYR A 260 20.79 2.97 -17.73
CA TYR A 260 19.43 2.59 -17.39
C TYR A 260 18.55 3.83 -17.21
N ASP A 261 17.58 4.01 -18.09
CA ASP A 261 16.93 5.31 -18.33
C ASP A 261 15.44 5.33 -17.94
N LYS A 262 15.00 4.38 -17.10
CA LYS A 262 13.59 4.21 -16.70
C LYS A 262 13.38 4.44 -15.20
N VAL A 263 14.26 5.19 -14.55
CA VAL A 263 14.20 5.41 -13.10
C VAL A 263 13.11 6.42 -12.78
N ARG A 264 12.28 6.10 -11.79
CA ARG A 264 11.44 7.05 -11.09
C ARG A 264 11.90 7.15 -9.65
N ILE A 265 12.02 8.36 -9.15
CA ILE A 265 12.34 8.59 -7.75
C ILE A 265 11.04 8.72 -6.98
N HIS A 266 10.96 8.03 -5.86
CA HIS A 266 9.83 8.08 -4.94
C HIS A 266 10.28 8.66 -3.60
N THR A 267 9.60 9.72 -3.17
CA THR A 267 9.82 10.36 -1.86
C THR A 267 8.53 10.34 -1.08
N VAL A 268 8.55 9.92 0.18
CA VAL A 268 7.44 10.09 1.12
C VAL A 268 7.68 11.39 1.89
N ALA A 269 6.95 12.44 1.51
CA ALA A 269 7.02 13.74 2.17
C ALA A 269 6.28 13.71 3.51
N SER A 270 6.98 14.15 4.54
CA SER A 270 6.55 14.21 5.93
C SER A 270 7.15 15.46 6.59
N LYS A 271 6.69 15.78 7.81
CA LYS A 271 7.30 16.84 8.62
C LYS A 271 8.80 16.64 8.84
N ALA A 272 9.26 15.39 8.85
CA ALA A 272 10.66 15.04 9.10
C ALA A 272 11.61 15.35 7.93
N ASN A 273 11.12 15.50 6.69
CA ASN A 273 11.97 15.68 5.50
C ASN A 273 11.51 16.77 4.53
N ILE A 274 10.40 17.46 4.80
CA ILE A 274 9.88 18.51 3.90
C ILE A 274 10.92 19.58 3.58
N HIS A 275 11.75 19.95 4.55
CA HIS A 275 12.81 20.95 4.41
C HIS A 275 13.95 20.51 3.47
N ASP A 276 14.04 19.21 3.17
CA ASP A 276 15.12 18.61 2.38
C ASP A 276 14.74 18.36 0.92
N LEU A 277 13.46 18.57 0.54
CA LEU A 277 12.99 18.31 -0.83
C LEU A 277 13.81 19.08 -1.88
N ALA A 278 14.21 20.33 -1.59
CA ALA A 278 15.03 21.11 -2.51
C ALA A 278 16.44 20.50 -2.71
N ALA A 279 17.03 19.93 -1.67
CA ALA A 279 18.32 19.26 -1.77
C ALA A 279 18.20 17.92 -2.51
N ILE A 280 17.12 17.16 -2.25
CA ILE A 280 16.79 15.96 -3.02
C ILE A 280 16.66 16.30 -4.50
N ALA A 281 15.92 17.35 -4.85
CA ALA A 281 15.74 17.82 -6.21
C ALA A 281 17.08 18.09 -6.91
N ASN A 282 17.99 18.82 -6.25
CA ASN A 282 19.32 19.11 -6.80
C ASN A 282 20.16 17.84 -7.04
N ASN A 283 19.96 16.79 -6.24
CA ASN A 283 20.69 15.53 -6.38
C ASN A 283 20.11 14.62 -7.47
N ILE A 284 18.80 14.64 -7.70
CA ILE A 284 18.14 13.65 -8.58
C ILE A 284 17.76 14.20 -9.96
N LEU A 285 17.38 15.48 -10.07
CA LEU A 285 16.85 16.04 -11.32
C LEU A 285 17.91 16.16 -12.43
N PRO A 286 19.20 16.45 -12.14
CA PRO A 286 20.24 16.47 -13.17
C PRO A 286 20.65 15.09 -13.69
N ARG A 287 20.16 14.00 -13.09
CA ARG A 287 20.65 12.64 -13.38
C ARG A 287 20.02 12.10 -14.67
N PRO A 288 20.81 11.57 -15.62
CA PRO A 288 20.29 11.12 -16.91
C PRO A 288 19.36 9.89 -16.81
N SER A 289 19.49 9.08 -15.76
CA SER A 289 18.61 7.92 -15.52
C SER A 289 17.21 8.29 -15.03
N VAL A 290 17.05 9.46 -14.39
CA VAL A 290 15.82 9.86 -13.69
C VAL A 290 14.83 10.49 -14.67
N ARG A 291 13.65 9.88 -14.79
CA ARG A 291 12.59 10.33 -15.72
C ARG A 291 11.46 11.08 -15.04
N GLN A 292 11.20 10.80 -13.78
CA GLN A 292 10.09 11.40 -13.05
C GLN A 292 10.38 11.34 -11.56
N TRP A 293 9.95 12.38 -10.84
CA TRP A 293 9.96 12.38 -9.39
C TRP A 293 8.52 12.38 -8.87
N VAL A 294 8.18 11.36 -8.08
CA VAL A 294 6.87 11.24 -7.43
C VAL A 294 7.05 11.48 -5.94
N ILE A 295 6.36 12.49 -5.44
CA ILE A 295 6.29 12.81 -4.02
C ILE A 295 4.95 12.29 -3.50
N PHE A 296 5.03 11.35 -2.58
CA PHE A 296 3.89 10.81 -1.86
C PHE A 296 3.68 11.60 -0.58
N HIS A 297 2.45 12.07 -0.38
CA HIS A 297 2.02 12.53 0.93
C HIS A 297 2.12 11.35 1.91
N TRP A 298 2.83 11.55 3.04
CA TRP A 298 2.91 10.55 4.10
C TRP A 298 1.51 10.10 4.52
N TRP A 299 1.33 8.79 4.50
CA TRP A 299 0.05 8.16 4.81
C TRP A 299 0.13 7.63 6.24
N ASP A 300 -0.74 8.13 7.10
CA ASP A 300 -0.87 7.80 8.52
C ASP A 300 -1.46 6.40 8.79
N ARG A 301 -1.50 5.56 7.75
CA ARG A 301 -1.97 4.19 7.83
C ARG A 301 -1.24 3.41 8.92
N ARG A 302 -2.02 2.80 9.81
CA ARG A 302 -1.53 2.03 10.99
C ARG A 302 -0.63 2.83 11.92
N ALA A 303 -0.64 4.17 11.84
CA ALA A 303 0.17 5.01 12.70
C ALA A 303 -0.48 5.17 14.08
N THR A 304 0.35 5.27 15.13
CA THR A 304 -0.10 5.78 16.42
C THR A 304 -0.36 7.28 16.33
N GLU A 305 -1.10 7.80 17.32
CA GLU A 305 -1.25 9.25 17.50
C GLU A 305 0.11 9.95 17.60
N ALA A 306 1.01 9.45 18.46
CA ALA A 306 2.36 9.99 18.58
C ALA A 306 3.14 10.00 17.24
N LEU A 307 2.96 8.96 16.41
CA LEU A 307 3.62 8.90 15.11
C LEU A 307 2.98 9.87 14.10
N ARG A 308 1.66 10.07 14.16
CA ARG A 308 0.97 11.11 13.39
C ARG A 308 1.49 12.49 13.76
N ASP A 309 1.56 12.83 15.04
CA ASP A 309 2.05 14.14 15.50
C ASP A 309 3.47 14.43 15.01
N GLU A 310 4.29 13.39 14.88
CA GLU A 310 5.67 13.50 14.44
C GLU A 310 5.84 13.65 12.93
N LEU A 311 5.05 12.92 12.11
CA LEU A 311 5.28 12.81 10.67
C LEU A 311 4.22 13.51 9.80
N HIS A 312 3.02 13.76 10.31
CA HIS A 312 1.94 14.36 9.56
C HIS A 312 2.32 15.74 9.02
N ILE A 313 1.88 16.01 7.80
CA ILE A 313 2.11 17.27 7.10
C ILE A 313 0.93 17.55 6.17
N ASP A 314 0.52 18.81 6.06
CA ASP A 314 -0.56 19.18 5.14
C ASP A 314 -0.12 19.08 3.68
N ALA A 315 -1.01 18.54 2.83
CA ALA A 315 -0.76 18.40 1.39
C ALA A 315 -0.42 19.75 0.72
N ASP A 316 -1.03 20.85 1.15
CA ASP A 316 -0.77 22.20 0.62
C ASP A 316 0.66 22.70 0.93
N THR A 317 1.22 22.27 2.07
CA THR A 317 2.63 22.54 2.38
C THR A 317 3.53 21.83 1.37
N ILE A 318 3.23 20.57 1.03
CA ILE A 318 3.97 19.82 0.01
C ILE A 318 3.83 20.49 -1.36
N ARG A 319 2.62 20.90 -1.76
CA ARG A 319 2.38 21.61 -3.04
C ARG A 319 3.19 22.89 -3.14
N THR A 320 3.27 23.65 -2.03
CA THR A 320 4.05 24.89 -1.95
C THR A 320 5.53 24.63 -2.17
N GLU A 321 6.10 23.60 -1.53
CA GLU A 321 7.51 23.26 -1.74
C GLU A 321 7.79 22.74 -3.16
N ILE A 322 6.87 21.96 -3.74
CA ILE A 322 6.98 21.52 -5.15
C ILE A 322 7.02 22.73 -6.09
N ALA A 323 6.14 23.72 -5.90
CA ALA A 323 6.12 24.91 -6.73
C ALA A 323 7.46 25.67 -6.70
N LYS A 324 8.04 25.87 -5.50
CA LYS A 324 9.36 26.50 -5.34
C LYS A 324 10.49 25.73 -6.05
N ILE A 325 10.41 24.41 -6.08
CA ILE A 325 11.39 23.57 -6.79
C ILE A 325 11.21 23.72 -8.30
N GLN A 326 9.98 23.71 -8.80
CA GLN A 326 9.68 23.86 -10.23
C GLN A 326 10.08 25.23 -10.77
N GLU A 327 10.02 26.29 -9.95
CA GLU A 327 10.56 27.61 -10.31
C GLU A 327 12.07 27.58 -10.58
N LYS A 328 12.83 26.76 -9.83
CA LYS A 328 14.29 26.60 -10.01
C LYS A 328 14.66 25.57 -11.06
N HIS A 329 13.77 24.61 -11.31
CA HIS A 329 13.96 23.48 -12.23
C HIS A 329 12.81 23.42 -13.24
N PRO A 330 12.70 24.42 -14.14
CA PRO A 330 11.58 24.50 -15.07
C PRO A 330 11.54 23.30 -16.02
N GLY A 331 10.34 22.79 -16.29
CA GLY A 331 10.12 21.64 -17.18
C GLY A 331 10.30 20.27 -16.53
N THR A 332 10.63 20.21 -15.23
CA THR A 332 10.73 18.93 -14.51
C THR A 332 9.36 18.35 -14.14
N GLU A 333 9.18 17.05 -14.38
CA GLU A 333 7.95 16.34 -14.05
C GLU A 333 7.97 15.87 -12.59
N ILE A 334 7.37 16.68 -11.71
CA ILE A 334 7.17 16.38 -10.29
C ILE A 334 5.69 16.12 -10.05
N LEU A 335 5.36 14.90 -9.59
CA LEU A 335 3.99 14.51 -9.29
C LEU A 335 3.75 14.43 -7.78
N LEU A 336 2.69 15.07 -7.29
CA LEU A 336 2.19 14.87 -5.93
C LEU A 336 1.10 13.79 -5.92
N ALA A 337 1.36 12.71 -5.21
CA ALA A 337 0.39 11.67 -4.91
C ALA A 337 -0.16 11.86 -3.49
N ASP A 338 -1.27 12.60 -3.44
CA ASP A 338 -2.00 12.97 -2.23
C ASP A 338 -2.80 11.80 -1.64
N THR A 339 -2.89 11.71 -0.31
CA THR A 339 -3.64 10.66 0.40
C THR A 339 -5.12 10.72 0.07
N ALA A 340 -5.71 11.92 -0.03
CA ALA A 340 -7.11 12.11 -0.42
C ALA A 340 -7.45 11.51 -1.80
N MET A 341 -6.45 11.39 -2.69
CA MET A 341 -6.61 10.78 -4.02
C MET A 341 -6.20 9.30 -4.05
N ARG A 342 -5.47 8.83 -3.04
CA ARG A 342 -4.97 7.45 -2.90
C ARG A 342 -6.01 6.51 -2.30
N GLU A 343 -6.91 7.02 -1.45
CA GLU A 343 -7.99 6.22 -0.82
C GLU A 343 -8.87 5.49 -1.83
N PHE A 344 -8.95 6.00 -3.06
CA PHE A 344 -9.76 5.43 -4.13
C PHE A 344 -9.02 4.46 -5.03
N LEU A 345 -7.75 4.19 -4.75
CA LEU A 345 -6.92 3.36 -5.61
C LEU A 345 -6.44 2.18 -4.80
N ASN A 346 -6.44 1.02 -5.46
CA ASN A 346 -5.58 -0.13 -5.23
C ASN A 346 -6.34 -1.36 -4.79
N TRP A 347 -6.41 -2.29 -5.74
CA TRP A 347 -6.17 -3.69 -5.42
C TRP A 347 -4.71 -3.82 -5.00
N MET A 348 -4.52 -4.13 -3.72
CA MET A 348 -3.22 -4.57 -3.23
C MET A 348 -3.26 -6.09 -3.06
N VAL A 349 -2.52 -6.79 -3.90
CA VAL A 349 -2.32 -8.24 -3.78
C VAL A 349 -1.18 -8.47 -2.79
N LEU A 350 -1.41 -9.28 -1.78
CA LEU A 350 -0.42 -9.66 -0.79
C LEU A 350 0.36 -10.90 -1.25
N SER A 351 1.45 -11.19 -0.53
CA SER A 351 2.31 -12.36 -0.72
C SER A 351 1.61 -13.69 -0.37
N SER A 352 0.41 -13.65 0.21
CA SER A 352 -0.49 -14.79 0.40
C SER A 352 -1.46 -15.00 -0.77
N GLY A 353 -1.47 -14.11 -1.76
CA GLY A 353 -2.48 -14.03 -2.82
C GLY A 353 -3.76 -13.30 -2.42
N GLN A 354 -3.94 -12.95 -1.14
CA GLN A 354 -5.07 -12.14 -0.67
C GLN A 354 -5.08 -10.78 -1.37
N VAL A 355 -6.26 -10.32 -1.75
CA VAL A 355 -6.48 -8.98 -2.31
C VAL A 355 -7.11 -8.11 -1.23
N VAL A 356 -6.53 -6.95 -1.02
CA VAL A 356 -7.00 -5.97 -0.05
C VAL A 356 -7.25 -4.61 -0.69
N THR A 357 -8.18 -3.86 -0.10
CA THR A 357 -8.52 -2.49 -0.49
C THR A 357 -8.78 -1.60 0.74
N PHE A 358 -8.82 -0.28 0.53
CA PHE A 358 -8.85 0.74 1.59
C PHE A 358 -10.13 1.59 1.54
N ALA A 359 -11.27 0.92 1.39
CA ALA A 359 -12.53 1.52 0.95
C ALA A 359 -13.15 2.59 1.87
N SER A 360 -12.68 2.73 3.12
CA SER A 360 -13.20 3.69 4.11
C SER A 360 -12.10 4.55 4.75
N GLY A 361 -10.93 4.66 4.11
CA GLY A 361 -9.86 5.56 4.52
C GLY A 361 -8.62 4.87 5.11
N PRO A 362 -7.73 5.59 5.83
CA PRO A 362 -6.42 5.11 6.28
C PRO A 362 -6.46 4.02 7.36
N ASP A 363 -7.57 3.91 8.08
CA ASP A 363 -7.67 3.11 9.32
C ASP A 363 -8.22 1.69 9.08
N GLU A 364 -8.72 1.42 7.88
CA GLU A 364 -9.54 0.27 7.57
C GLU A 364 -9.06 -0.42 6.29
N GLU A 365 -8.75 -1.71 6.42
CA GLU A 365 -8.30 -2.56 5.32
C GLU A 365 -9.30 -3.69 5.15
N PHE A 366 -9.82 -3.83 3.95
CA PHE A 366 -10.78 -4.87 3.60
C PHE A 366 -10.10 -5.95 2.78
N ILE A 367 -10.06 -7.17 3.30
CA ILE A 367 -9.83 -8.35 2.46
C ILE A 367 -11.05 -8.54 1.57
N ILE A 368 -10.86 -8.54 0.25
CA ILE A 368 -11.94 -8.67 -0.74
C ILE A 368 -11.90 -9.98 -1.54
N GLY A 369 -10.88 -10.81 -1.29
CA GLY A 369 -10.74 -12.15 -1.86
C GLY A 369 -9.29 -12.62 -1.87
N ASN A 370 -9.01 -13.71 -2.57
CA ASN A 370 -7.67 -14.25 -2.79
C ASN A 370 -7.51 -14.76 -4.23
N LEU A 371 -6.55 -14.22 -4.98
CA LEU A 371 -6.31 -14.57 -6.38
C LEU A 371 -5.83 -16.02 -6.58
N LEU A 372 -5.45 -16.75 -5.54
CA LEU A 372 -5.10 -18.16 -5.65
C LEU A 372 -6.31 -19.08 -5.56
N THR A 373 -7.35 -18.69 -4.82
CA THR A 373 -8.52 -19.55 -4.54
C THR A 373 -9.78 -19.07 -5.21
N ASP A 374 -9.94 -17.76 -5.40
CA ASP A 374 -11.19 -17.16 -5.81
C ASP A 374 -11.14 -16.78 -7.30
N ASP A 375 -12.32 -16.68 -7.89
CA ASP A 375 -12.50 -16.15 -9.23
C ASP A 375 -12.34 -14.62 -9.23
N ILE A 376 -11.60 -14.09 -10.20
CA ILE A 376 -11.23 -12.66 -10.22
C ILE A 376 -12.45 -11.75 -10.46
N GLU A 377 -13.46 -12.20 -11.20
CA GLU A 377 -14.70 -11.43 -11.40
C GLU A 377 -15.49 -11.32 -10.09
N THR A 378 -15.45 -12.38 -9.27
CA THR A 378 -16.04 -12.33 -7.92
C THR A 378 -15.35 -11.26 -7.06
N ILE A 379 -14.01 -11.23 -7.04
CA ILE A 379 -13.24 -10.20 -6.31
C ILE A 379 -13.55 -8.80 -6.88
N ALA A 380 -13.58 -8.66 -8.21
CA ALA A 380 -13.93 -7.42 -8.92
C ALA A 380 -15.37 -6.97 -8.64
N SER A 381 -16.24 -7.88 -8.25
CA SER A 381 -17.61 -7.54 -7.93
C SER A 381 -17.85 -7.14 -6.48
N HIS A 382 -16.81 -7.19 -5.62
CA HIS A 382 -16.97 -7.01 -4.17
C HIS A 382 -17.63 -5.66 -3.81
N PRO A 383 -18.69 -5.63 -2.97
CA PRO A 383 -19.51 -4.43 -2.76
C PRO A 383 -18.75 -3.20 -2.25
N VAL A 384 -17.70 -3.39 -1.47
CA VAL A 384 -16.87 -2.30 -0.91
C VAL A 384 -16.07 -1.56 -1.99
N LEU A 385 -15.93 -2.13 -3.19
CA LEU A 385 -15.24 -1.48 -4.31
C LEU A 385 -16.11 -0.37 -4.92
N ASP A 386 -15.51 0.80 -5.10
CA ASP A 386 -16.11 1.93 -5.81
C ASP A 386 -15.34 2.23 -7.10
N TYR A 387 -15.76 1.62 -8.21
CA TYR A 387 -15.11 1.78 -9.51
C TYR A 387 -15.23 3.20 -10.07
N GLN A 388 -16.29 3.94 -9.74
CA GLN A 388 -16.44 5.34 -10.16
C GLN A 388 -15.46 6.24 -9.43
N ALA A 389 -15.16 5.95 -8.16
CA ALA A 389 -14.11 6.63 -7.43
C ALA A 389 -12.71 6.20 -7.92
N MET A 390 -12.49 4.91 -8.20
CA MET A 390 -11.23 4.41 -8.79
C MET A 390 -10.91 5.07 -10.14
N GLY A 391 -11.90 5.28 -11.00
CA GLY A 391 -11.73 5.96 -12.30
C GLY A 391 -11.41 7.46 -12.19
N ARG A 392 -11.60 8.07 -11.01
CA ARG A 392 -11.29 9.48 -10.72
C ARG A 392 -9.94 9.67 -10.01
N GLY A 393 -9.32 8.60 -9.54
CA GLY A 393 -7.98 8.64 -8.94
C GLY A 393 -6.90 9.07 -9.93
N VAL A 394 -5.81 9.68 -9.43
CA VAL A 394 -4.74 10.23 -10.27
C VAL A 394 -4.15 9.13 -11.17
N PRO A 395 -4.15 9.29 -12.51
CA PRO A 395 -3.33 8.46 -13.36
C PRO A 395 -1.86 8.76 -13.05
N VAL A 396 -1.16 7.87 -12.33
CA VAL A 396 0.31 7.95 -12.12
C VAL A 396 1.11 7.63 -13.41
N THR A 397 0.45 7.78 -14.55
CA THR A 397 1.06 7.72 -15.87
C THR A 397 0.73 9.04 -16.55
N PRO A 398 1.72 9.71 -17.17
CA PRO A 398 1.41 10.86 -18.00
C PRO A 398 0.36 10.44 -19.02
N ARG A 399 -0.67 11.26 -19.23
CA ARG A 399 -1.38 11.17 -20.51
C ARG A 399 -0.32 11.40 -21.58
N GLN A 400 -0.17 10.43 -22.48
CA GLN A 400 0.69 10.55 -23.65
C GLN A 400 0.33 11.80 -24.46
#